data_AF-A0A1A9C019-F1
#
_entry.id   AF-A0A1A9C019-F1
#
_cell.length_a   1.000
_cell.length_b   1.000
_cell.length_c   1.000
_cell.angle_alpha   90.00
_cell.angle_beta   90.00
_cell.angle_gamma   90.00
#
_symmetry.space_group_name_H-M   'P 1'
#
loop_
_entity.id
_entity.type
_entity.pdbx_description
1 polymer ?
#
loop_
_entity_poly.entity_id
_entity_poly.type
_entity_poly.pdbx_seq_one_letter_code
_entity_poly.pdbx_strand_id
1 'polypeptide(L)'
;MCVNIMLESVDDVNAVPLQSRLHPERRLAENRVPERSSGGHYEWSNDIGLPTEHACGGIAVGHRAAEESGHQRGAEKGLEEAVLGHDHWEDLLNALGKRREANYRDMIKEETDAPDSLLDRLVAEATGAAATPPADASRPAPQDQLDLSRDEWNALTAGRLPEPTREFAVRRGGLGLDGEQAEPWAALGAHIGGVVLADRLREVRALTGFRRYSPNGTLVPADTSRRRRWLPAVEVFGEGILLTLDEERLTEWENDDRVRAHVLGVRDDLDASFRKDQLAAAYGISLTPRYVLLHTVAHLLIRQLAFDSGYTTASLRERVYGRPEHGQYGLLIYTAAGDAEGTLGGLVRQGEAPHFAETLVRMLEAAAWCSADPLCAEHTGQGFDNLNRAACHACTLLPETSCETGNTLLDRALVVGSARVPGYFTDVLHASRESAAATATDATGAQE
;
A
#
# COMPACT_ATOMS: atom_id res chain seq x y z
N MET A 1 -6.41 5.53 -3.68
CA MET A 1 -6.68 4.69 -2.49
C MET A 1 -5.43 4.75 -1.64
N CYS A 2 -5.49 5.24 -0.39
CA CYS A 2 -4.36 5.15 0.53
C CYS A 2 -4.63 3.94 1.44
N VAL A 3 -3.88 2.87 1.21
CA VAL A 3 -3.95 1.65 2.01
C VAL A 3 -2.85 1.75 3.06
N ASN A 4 -3.21 1.89 4.32
CA ASN A 4 -2.28 1.71 5.43
C ASN A 4 -2.33 0.23 5.84
N ILE A 5 -1.17 -0.43 5.82
CA ILE A 5 -0.99 -1.82 6.26
C ILE A 5 -0.62 -1.77 7.74
N MET A 6 -1.52 -2.16 8.65
CA MET A 6 -1.14 -2.32 10.06
C MET A 6 -0.60 -3.72 10.29
N LEU A 7 0.70 -3.82 10.59
CA LEU A 7 1.29 -4.95 11.27
C LEU A 7 1.36 -4.59 12.76
N GLU A 8 0.49 -5.18 13.59
CA GLU A 8 0.52 -4.94 15.04
C GLU A 8 1.76 -5.57 15.67
N SER A 9 2.64 -4.73 16.26
CA SER A 9 3.65 -5.15 17.23
C SER A 9 2.99 -5.25 18.60
N VAL A 10 2.98 -6.44 19.18
CA VAL A 10 2.50 -6.66 20.55
C VAL A 10 3.61 -6.28 21.52
N ASP A 11 3.46 -5.12 22.17
CA ASP A 11 4.01 -4.85 23.50
C ASP A 11 3.30 -3.62 24.10
N ASP A 12 2.29 -3.85 24.95
CA ASP A 12 2.40 -3.37 26.33
C ASP A 12 1.37 -4.02 27.26
N VAL A 13 1.89 -4.39 28.42
CA VAL A 13 1.26 -5.19 29.45
C VAL A 13 0.44 -4.27 30.36
N ASN A 14 -0.87 -4.46 30.44
CA ASN A 14 -1.62 -4.05 31.63
C ASN A 14 -2.69 -5.09 31.98
N ALA A 15 -2.28 -5.98 32.88
CA ALA A 15 -3.14 -6.93 33.56
C ALA A 15 -4.11 -6.20 34.50
N VAL A 16 -5.41 -6.50 34.37
CA VAL A 16 -6.37 -6.39 35.47
C VAL A 16 -7.06 -7.75 35.59
N PRO A 17 -7.01 -8.42 36.76
CA PRO A 17 -7.47 -9.79 36.90
C PRO A 17 -8.98 -9.83 37.12
N LEU A 18 -9.70 -10.56 36.27
CA LEU A 18 -11.07 -10.99 36.57
C LEU A 18 -11.04 -12.45 37.01
N GLN A 19 -11.28 -12.64 38.31
CA GLN A 19 -11.30 -13.91 39.00
C GLN A 19 -12.40 -14.84 38.47
N SER A 20 -11.98 -16.08 38.28
CA SER A 20 -12.72 -17.34 38.23
C SER A 20 -14.14 -17.36 38.83
N ARG A 21 -15.11 -17.85 38.06
CA ARG A 21 -16.09 -18.83 38.53
C ARG A 21 -16.34 -19.89 37.46
N LEU A 22 -15.77 -21.07 37.70
CA LEU A 22 -16.15 -22.33 37.07
C LEU A 22 -17.40 -22.88 37.75
N HIS A 23 -18.34 -23.41 36.98
CA HIS A 23 -18.98 -24.73 37.20
C HIS A 23 -19.86 -25.10 35.98
N PRO A 24 -20.16 -26.40 35.75
CA PRO A 24 -20.07 -27.02 34.44
C PRO A 24 -21.40 -27.63 33.95
N GLU A 25 -21.33 -28.22 32.75
CA GLU A 25 -22.26 -29.16 32.13
C GLU A 25 -23.63 -28.65 31.68
N ARG A 26 -23.87 -28.69 30.36
CA ARG A 26 -25.01 -29.40 29.79
C ARG A 26 -24.79 -29.75 28.32
N ARG A 27 -25.27 -30.94 27.99
CA ARG A 27 -25.07 -31.75 26.78
C ARG A 27 -25.72 -31.16 25.52
N LEU A 28 -25.07 -31.48 24.40
CA LEU A 28 -25.59 -31.92 23.10
C LEU A 28 -27.09 -31.72 22.83
N ALA A 29 -27.38 -30.96 21.78
CA ALA A 29 -28.53 -31.19 20.92
C ALA A 29 -28.16 -30.80 19.47
N GLU A 30 -27.84 -31.83 18.68
CA GLU A 30 -27.99 -31.80 17.23
C GLU A 30 -29.44 -31.45 16.90
N ASN A 31 -29.69 -30.59 15.90
CA ASN A 31 -30.94 -30.68 15.18
C ASN A 31 -30.78 -30.28 13.71
N ARG A 32 -31.16 -31.26 12.88
CA ARG A 32 -31.26 -31.25 11.42
C ARG A 32 -32.11 -30.09 10.91
N VAL A 33 -31.66 -29.52 9.80
CA VAL A 33 -32.45 -28.72 8.87
C VAL A 33 -33.31 -29.67 8.01
N PRO A 34 -34.60 -29.41 7.82
CA PRO A 34 -35.33 -29.93 6.67
C PRO A 34 -35.53 -28.84 5.61
N GLU A 35 -35.15 -29.15 4.38
CA GLU A 35 -35.58 -28.43 3.18
C GLU A 35 -37.09 -28.57 3.00
N ARG A 36 -37.77 -27.47 2.63
CA ARG A 36 -38.79 -27.48 1.57
C ARG A 36 -39.17 -26.08 1.10
N SER A 37 -39.27 -26.00 -0.22
CA SER A 37 -39.85 -25.01 -1.12
C SER A 37 -41.22 -24.46 -0.71
N SER A 38 -41.45 -23.16 -0.93
CA SER A 38 -42.42 -22.61 -1.91
C SER A 38 -42.71 -21.13 -1.61
N GLY A 39 -42.86 -20.34 -2.68
CA GLY A 39 -42.99 -18.88 -2.65
C GLY A 39 -44.24 -18.32 -1.96
N GLY A 40 -44.21 -17.02 -1.73
CA GLY A 40 -45.34 -16.25 -1.20
C GLY A 40 -44.89 -14.85 -0.82
N HIS A 41 -45.50 -13.86 -1.47
CA HIS A 41 -45.43 -12.42 -1.24
C HIS A 41 -45.52 -12.03 0.24
N TYR A 42 -44.80 -10.98 0.64
CA TYR A 42 -45.07 -10.24 1.87
C TYR A 42 -45.21 -8.74 1.59
N GLU A 43 -46.45 -8.27 1.66
CA GLU A 43 -46.82 -6.88 1.95
C GLU A 43 -46.45 -6.53 3.40
N TRP A 44 -45.97 -5.31 3.61
CA TRP A 44 -45.71 -4.75 4.93
C TRP A 44 -46.98 -4.11 5.50
N SER A 45 -47.49 -4.63 6.61
CA SER A 45 -48.48 -3.98 7.46
C SER A 45 -47.85 -3.57 8.79
N ASN A 46 -47.94 -2.27 9.08
CA ASN A 46 -47.79 -1.71 10.42
C ASN A 46 -48.89 -2.27 11.33
N ASP A 47 -48.56 -2.58 12.59
CA ASP A 47 -49.48 -2.34 13.72
C ASP A 47 -48.76 -2.40 15.08
N ILE A 48 -48.58 -1.20 15.61
CA ILE A 48 -48.82 -0.69 16.97
C ILE A 48 -49.17 -1.73 18.07
N GLY A 49 -48.43 -1.69 19.19
CA GLY A 49 -48.84 -2.32 20.45
C GLY A 49 -47.88 -2.07 21.62
N LEU A 50 -48.05 -0.93 22.32
CA LEU A 50 -47.51 -0.69 23.67
C LEU A 50 -48.19 -1.60 24.71
N PRO A 51 -47.50 -1.92 25.82
CA PRO A 51 -48.07 -1.51 27.10
C PRO A 51 -47.07 -0.91 28.11
N THR A 52 -47.70 -0.24 29.06
CA THR A 52 -47.27 0.74 30.07
C THR A 52 -46.53 0.20 31.30
N GLU A 53 -45.57 1.01 31.75
CA GLU A 53 -45.30 1.51 33.12
C GLU A 53 -45.26 0.56 34.34
N HIS A 54 -44.07 0.50 34.98
CA HIS A 54 -43.96 0.61 36.44
C HIS A 54 -42.71 1.43 36.82
N ALA A 55 -42.95 2.46 37.63
CA ALA A 55 -41.98 3.45 38.11
C ALA A 55 -41.16 2.95 39.32
N CYS A 56 -39.89 3.34 39.39
CA CYS A 56 -39.19 3.59 40.65
C CYS A 56 -38.21 4.74 40.46
N GLY A 57 -38.34 5.78 41.28
CA GLY A 57 -37.67 7.06 41.11
C GLY A 57 -36.24 7.11 41.63
N GLY A 58 -35.48 8.09 41.14
CA GLY A 58 -34.21 8.47 41.73
C GLY A 58 -33.30 9.32 40.83
N ILE A 59 -33.35 10.64 41.06
CA ILE A 59 -32.28 11.63 40.82
C ILE A 59 -32.10 12.12 39.37
N ALA A 60 -32.77 13.24 39.09
CA ALA A 60 -32.61 14.05 37.89
C ALA A 60 -31.46 15.05 38.04
N VAL A 61 -30.33 14.81 37.36
CA VAL A 61 -29.40 15.85 36.89
C VAL A 61 -28.76 15.34 35.59
N GLY A 62 -29.20 15.85 34.43
CA GLY A 62 -28.53 15.53 33.15
C GLY A 62 -29.37 15.61 31.87
N HIS A 63 -30.70 15.75 31.94
CA HIS A 63 -31.55 15.61 30.74
C HIS A 63 -31.65 16.85 29.83
N ARG A 64 -31.36 18.06 30.32
CA ARG A 64 -31.49 19.29 29.48
C ARG A 64 -30.44 19.42 28.38
N ALA A 65 -29.19 19.03 28.63
CA ALA A 65 -28.11 19.19 27.64
C ALA A 65 -28.21 18.19 26.46
N ALA A 66 -28.75 16.99 26.71
CA ALA A 66 -28.91 15.98 25.66
C ALA A 66 -30.07 16.31 24.70
N GLU A 67 -31.20 16.82 25.22
CA GLU A 67 -32.35 17.26 24.41
C GLU A 67 -32.04 18.51 23.59
N GLU A 68 -31.36 19.51 24.16
CA GLU A 68 -30.92 20.72 23.43
C GLU A 68 -29.93 20.36 22.29
N SER A 69 -29.00 19.44 22.54
CA SER A 69 -28.04 18.97 21.52
C SER A 69 -28.70 18.14 20.40
N GLY A 70 -29.79 17.43 20.70
CA GLY A 70 -30.57 16.68 19.72
C GLY A 70 -31.45 17.58 18.85
N HIS A 71 -32.01 18.64 19.44
CA HIS A 71 -32.85 19.62 18.73
C HIS A 71 -32.01 20.53 17.81
N GLN A 72 -30.84 20.98 18.28
CA GLN A 72 -29.89 21.74 17.45
C GLN A 72 -29.37 20.92 16.26
N ARG A 73 -29.07 19.63 16.46
CA ARG A 73 -28.64 18.72 15.38
C ARG A 73 -29.75 18.41 14.36
N GLY A 74 -31.00 18.37 14.80
CA GLY A 74 -32.15 18.20 13.91
C GLY A 74 -32.38 19.43 13.03
N ALA A 75 -32.22 20.62 13.62
CA ALA A 75 -32.30 21.90 12.90
C ALA A 75 -31.17 22.05 11.87
N GLU A 76 -29.91 21.78 12.23
CA GLU A 76 -28.77 21.85 11.31
C GLU A 76 -28.93 20.92 10.09
N LYS A 77 -29.49 19.72 10.30
CA LYS A 77 -29.71 18.76 9.22
C LYS A 77 -30.84 19.16 8.27
N GLY A 78 -31.88 19.83 8.78
CA GLY A 78 -32.94 20.40 7.95
C GLY A 78 -32.46 21.60 7.13
N LEU A 79 -31.56 22.41 7.70
CA LEU A 79 -30.88 23.51 7.00
C LEU A 79 -29.96 23.01 5.88
N GLU A 80 -29.18 21.95 6.12
CA GLU A 80 -28.35 21.30 5.08
C GLU A 80 -29.20 20.83 3.88
N GLU A 81 -30.31 20.15 4.15
CA GLU A 81 -31.21 19.63 3.12
C GLU A 81 -31.92 20.77 2.35
N ALA A 82 -32.29 21.85 3.03
CA ALA A 82 -32.87 23.03 2.42
C ALA A 82 -31.89 23.77 1.48
N VAL A 83 -30.62 23.87 1.86
CA VAL A 83 -29.57 24.50 1.02
C VAL A 83 -29.27 23.64 -0.22
N LEU A 84 -29.13 22.33 -0.04
CA LEU A 84 -28.82 21.41 -1.16
C LEU A 84 -30.01 21.25 -2.13
N GLY A 85 -31.24 21.42 -1.64
CA GLY A 85 -32.46 21.36 -2.43
C GLY A 85 -32.89 22.69 -3.06
N HIS A 86 -32.13 23.77 -2.87
CA HIS A 86 -32.48 25.11 -3.35
C HIS A 86 -32.25 25.25 -4.87
N ASP A 87 -33.16 25.93 -5.58
CA ASP A 87 -33.13 26.05 -7.05
C ASP A 87 -31.82 26.67 -7.59
N HIS A 88 -31.22 27.58 -6.83
CA HIS A 88 -29.95 28.24 -7.15
C HIS A 88 -28.68 27.49 -6.69
N TRP A 89 -28.79 26.29 -6.12
CA TRP A 89 -27.64 25.52 -5.67
C TRP A 89 -26.69 25.16 -6.81
N GLU A 90 -27.21 24.65 -7.93
CA GLU A 90 -26.39 24.33 -9.11
C GLU A 90 -25.82 25.60 -9.77
N ASP A 91 -26.58 26.69 -9.77
CA ASP A 91 -26.15 27.99 -10.28
C ASP A 91 -24.96 28.55 -9.47
N LEU A 92 -25.01 28.42 -8.14
CA LEU A 92 -23.93 28.79 -7.23
C LEU A 92 -22.64 28.02 -7.57
N LEU A 93 -22.73 26.69 -7.70
CA LEU A 93 -21.57 25.85 -8.05
C LEU A 93 -20.97 26.23 -9.42
N ASN A 94 -21.81 26.58 -10.40
CA ASN A 94 -21.38 27.03 -11.73
C ASN A 94 -20.85 28.49 -11.76
N ALA A 95 -21.06 29.23 -10.67
CA ALA A 95 -20.70 30.64 -10.52
C ALA A 95 -19.45 30.89 -9.68
N LEU A 96 -18.87 29.87 -9.05
CA LEU A 96 -17.70 30.01 -8.18
C LEU A 96 -16.53 30.73 -8.88
N GLY A 97 -15.95 31.71 -8.19
CA GLY A 97 -14.87 32.57 -8.68
C GLY A 97 -15.30 33.62 -9.72
N LYS A 98 -16.60 33.73 -10.03
CA LYS A 98 -17.16 34.72 -10.96
C LYS A 98 -17.91 35.80 -10.19
N ARG A 99 -18.08 36.98 -10.81
CA ARG A 99 -18.79 38.14 -10.23
C ARG A 99 -20.20 37.82 -9.69
N ARG A 100 -20.84 36.77 -10.22
CA ARG A 100 -22.21 36.36 -9.88
C ARG A 100 -22.29 35.38 -8.71
N GLU A 101 -21.17 34.89 -8.17
CA GLU A 101 -21.14 33.97 -7.02
C GLU A 101 -21.88 34.56 -5.80
N ALA A 102 -21.57 35.81 -5.45
CA ALA A 102 -22.17 36.49 -4.30
C ALA A 102 -23.70 36.57 -4.40
N ASN A 103 -24.23 36.82 -5.61
CA ASN A 103 -25.67 36.92 -5.81
C ASN A 103 -26.39 35.60 -5.52
N TYR A 104 -25.90 34.47 -6.03
CA TYR A 104 -26.53 33.18 -5.77
C TYR A 104 -26.38 32.76 -4.30
N ARG A 105 -25.25 33.09 -3.68
CA ARG A 105 -25.00 32.87 -2.26
C ARG A 105 -26.01 33.66 -1.40
N ASP A 106 -26.21 34.94 -1.71
CA ASP A 106 -27.15 35.79 -0.97
C ASP A 106 -28.60 35.31 -1.13
N MET A 107 -29.01 34.90 -2.34
CA MET A 107 -30.36 34.35 -2.58
C MET A 107 -30.62 33.08 -1.76
N ILE A 108 -29.66 32.14 -1.72
CA ILE A 108 -29.80 30.93 -0.91
C ILE A 108 -29.87 31.28 0.58
N LYS A 109 -29.10 32.26 1.06
CA LYS A 109 -29.12 32.69 2.46
C LYS A 109 -30.44 33.32 2.86
N GLU A 110 -31.00 34.19 2.01
CA GLU A 110 -32.27 34.85 2.27
C GLU A 110 -33.44 33.88 2.39
N GLU A 111 -33.41 32.76 1.65
CA GLU A 111 -34.50 31.78 1.65
C GLU A 111 -34.31 30.62 2.64
N THR A 112 -33.06 30.29 3.00
CA THR A 112 -32.75 29.15 3.88
C THR A 112 -32.30 29.56 5.28
N ASP A 113 -32.03 30.84 5.54
CA ASP A 113 -31.38 31.34 6.76
C ASP A 113 -30.03 30.63 7.08
N ALA A 114 -29.39 30.03 6.07
CA ALA A 114 -28.14 29.31 6.24
C ALA A 114 -26.96 30.27 6.56
N PRO A 115 -26.13 29.97 7.57
CA PRO A 115 -24.93 30.75 7.84
C PRO A 115 -23.86 30.52 6.75
N ASP A 116 -23.00 31.51 6.53
CA ASP A 116 -21.92 31.43 5.53
C ASP A 116 -21.01 30.21 5.74
N SER A 117 -20.76 29.82 7.00
CA SER A 117 -19.98 28.63 7.35
C SER A 117 -20.59 27.32 6.87
N LEU A 118 -21.93 27.25 6.80
CA LEU A 118 -22.65 26.08 6.28
C LEU A 118 -22.51 26.02 4.76
N LEU A 119 -22.72 27.15 4.07
CA LEU A 119 -22.55 27.26 2.62
C LEU A 119 -21.12 26.98 2.20
N ASP A 120 -20.13 27.51 2.91
CA ASP A 120 -18.71 27.26 2.63
C ASP A 120 -18.37 25.78 2.78
N ARG A 121 -18.91 25.11 3.80
CA ARG A 121 -18.74 23.67 3.98
C ARG A 121 -19.41 22.87 2.86
N LEU A 122 -20.65 23.17 2.53
CA LEU A 122 -21.39 22.45 1.48
C LEU A 122 -20.78 22.69 0.08
N VAL A 123 -20.33 23.92 -0.19
CA VAL A 123 -19.61 24.25 -1.43
C VAL A 123 -18.27 23.53 -1.46
N ALA A 124 -17.51 23.49 -0.36
CA ALA A 124 -16.27 22.73 -0.26
C ALA A 124 -16.48 21.22 -0.46
N GLU A 125 -17.56 20.65 0.12
CA GLU A 125 -17.95 19.26 -0.05
C GLU A 125 -18.38 18.94 -1.50
N ALA A 126 -19.13 19.82 -2.15
CA ALA A 126 -19.62 19.64 -3.51
C ALA A 126 -18.53 19.86 -4.59
N THR A 127 -17.58 20.77 -4.34
CA THR A 127 -16.54 21.16 -5.30
C THR A 127 -15.21 20.45 -5.07
N GLY A 128 -15.04 19.82 -3.90
CA GLY A 128 -13.75 19.29 -3.45
C GLY A 128 -12.72 20.38 -3.13
N ALA A 129 -13.10 21.66 -3.10
CA ALA A 129 -12.24 22.74 -2.62
C ALA A 129 -11.88 22.50 -1.15
N ALA A 130 -10.63 22.76 -0.78
CA ALA A 130 -10.21 22.65 0.61
C ALA A 130 -11.06 23.63 1.45
N ALA A 131 -11.86 23.11 2.37
CA ALA A 131 -12.42 23.94 3.42
C ALA A 131 -11.24 24.64 4.10
N THR A 132 -11.25 25.97 4.16
CA THR A 132 -10.32 26.73 5.00
C THR A 132 -10.42 26.11 6.40
N PRO A 133 -9.36 25.46 6.92
CA PRO A 133 -9.46 24.82 8.22
C PRO A 133 -9.79 25.91 9.24
N PRO A 134 -10.70 25.66 10.21
CA PRO A 134 -10.81 26.56 11.35
C PRO A 134 -9.42 26.74 11.95
N ALA A 135 -9.05 27.97 12.26
CA ALA A 135 -7.70 28.36 12.69
C ALA A 135 -7.18 27.64 13.95
N ASP A 136 -8.00 26.77 14.55
CA ASP A 136 -7.74 26.04 15.78
C ASP A 136 -7.68 24.51 15.59
N ALA A 137 -7.83 24.00 14.37
CA ALA A 137 -7.53 22.59 14.07
C ALA A 137 -6.02 22.45 13.83
N SER A 138 -5.24 22.45 14.90
CA SER A 138 -3.83 22.05 14.87
C SER A 138 -3.71 20.71 14.16
N ARG A 139 -3.18 20.74 12.93
CA ARG A 139 -2.73 19.55 12.21
C ARG A 139 -1.81 18.79 13.17
N PRO A 140 -2.08 17.52 13.53
CA PRO A 140 -1.18 16.79 14.41
C PRO A 140 0.23 16.86 13.80
N ALA A 141 1.22 17.12 14.65
CA ALA A 141 2.60 17.24 14.21
C ALA A 141 3.00 15.97 13.44
N PRO A 142 3.87 16.06 12.41
CA PRO A 142 4.31 14.90 11.63
C PRO A 142 4.93 13.76 12.45
N GLN A 143 5.25 14.01 13.73
CA GLN A 143 5.92 13.11 14.65
C GLN A 143 4.98 12.08 15.30
N ASP A 144 3.65 12.25 15.23
CA ASP A 144 2.66 11.32 15.81
C ASP A 144 2.06 10.34 14.79
N GLN A 145 2.53 10.35 13.54
CA GLN A 145 2.02 9.46 12.50
C GLN A 145 2.84 8.16 12.50
N LEU A 146 2.17 7.04 12.80
CA LEU A 146 2.75 5.69 12.76
C LEU A 146 3.45 5.45 11.41
N ASP A 147 4.77 5.21 11.44
CA ASP A 147 5.54 4.87 10.24
C ASP A 147 5.69 3.35 10.12
N LEU A 148 4.67 2.76 9.51
CA LEU A 148 4.57 1.32 9.30
C LEU A 148 5.78 0.77 8.55
N SER A 149 6.26 1.43 7.50
CA SER A 149 7.40 0.91 6.72
C SER A 149 8.69 0.85 7.54
N ARG A 150 8.91 1.82 8.43
CA ARG A 150 10.05 1.79 9.36
C ARG A 150 9.91 0.62 10.35
N ASP A 151 8.75 0.48 10.95
CA ASP A 151 8.52 -0.50 12.02
C ASP A 151 8.54 -1.95 11.46
N GLU A 152 7.98 -2.15 10.25
CA GLU A 152 8.06 -3.38 9.47
C GLU A 152 9.51 -3.76 9.14
N TRP A 153 10.29 -2.80 8.63
CA TRP A 153 11.70 -3.00 8.33
C TRP A 153 12.47 -3.45 9.57
N ASN A 154 12.28 -2.77 10.70
CA ASN A 154 12.94 -3.10 11.96
C ASN A 154 12.58 -4.52 12.43
N ALA A 155 11.31 -4.92 12.32
CA ALA A 155 10.87 -6.26 12.71
C ALA A 155 11.48 -7.36 11.82
N LEU A 156 11.53 -7.12 10.51
CA LEU A 156 12.03 -8.08 9.52
C LEU A 156 13.56 -8.18 9.49
N THR A 157 14.26 -7.12 9.92
CA THR A 157 15.74 -7.07 9.92
C THR A 157 16.36 -7.25 11.30
N ALA A 158 15.57 -7.32 12.37
CA ALA A 158 16.05 -7.50 13.74
C ALA A 158 17.06 -8.64 13.88
N GLY A 159 18.12 -8.40 14.68
CA GLY A 159 19.16 -9.40 14.95
C GLY A 159 18.61 -10.69 15.57
N ARG A 160 17.56 -10.56 16.39
CA ARG A 160 16.71 -11.68 16.81
C ARG A 160 15.32 -11.51 16.18
N LEU A 161 14.93 -12.45 15.34
CA LEU A 161 13.59 -12.48 14.76
C LEU A 161 12.53 -12.72 15.86
N PRO A 162 11.33 -12.17 15.71
CA PRO A 162 10.25 -12.37 16.67
C PRO A 162 9.80 -13.83 16.72
N GLU A 163 9.26 -14.24 17.87
CA GLU A 163 8.77 -15.61 18.06
C GLU A 163 7.57 -15.89 17.12
N PRO A 164 7.53 -17.06 16.46
CA PRO A 164 6.44 -17.39 15.54
C PRO A 164 5.07 -17.37 16.22
N THR A 165 4.14 -16.63 15.65
CA THR A 165 2.73 -16.60 16.04
C THR A 165 1.87 -17.27 14.96
N ARG A 166 0.55 -17.30 15.19
CA ARG A 166 -0.41 -17.78 14.17
C ARG A 166 -0.46 -16.87 12.94
N GLU A 167 -0.17 -15.59 13.12
CA GLU A 167 -0.37 -14.56 12.09
C GLU A 167 0.95 -14.11 11.46
N PHE A 168 2.07 -14.38 12.13
CA PHE A 168 3.39 -13.96 11.70
C PHE A 168 4.43 -15.01 12.04
N ALA A 169 5.13 -15.52 11.03
CA ALA A 169 6.25 -16.43 11.21
C ALA A 169 7.29 -16.13 10.14
N VAL A 170 8.52 -15.83 10.59
CA VAL A 170 9.65 -15.50 9.72
C VAL A 170 10.88 -16.29 10.13
N ARG A 171 11.72 -16.59 9.16
CA ARG A 171 13.02 -17.23 9.36
C ARG A 171 14.07 -16.67 8.40
N ARG A 172 15.32 -16.72 8.82
CA ARG A 172 16.45 -16.41 7.94
C ARG A 172 16.57 -17.50 6.89
N GLY A 173 16.59 -17.10 5.62
CA GLY A 173 16.96 -17.95 4.50
C GLY A 173 18.37 -17.63 4.05
N GLY A 174 18.71 -18.11 2.86
CA GLY A 174 19.95 -17.78 2.17
C GLY A 174 19.87 -18.23 0.73
N LEU A 175 20.84 -17.81 -0.07
CA LEU A 175 20.96 -18.24 -1.46
C LEU A 175 21.69 -19.59 -1.61
N GLY A 176 22.29 -20.09 -0.52
CA GLY A 176 23.12 -21.30 -0.55
C GLY A 176 24.46 -21.09 -1.26
N LEU A 177 24.95 -19.84 -1.28
CA LEU A 177 26.17 -19.42 -1.98
C LEU A 177 27.36 -19.18 -1.03
N ASP A 178 27.26 -19.65 0.21
CA ASP A 178 28.29 -19.46 1.22
C ASP A 178 29.59 -20.18 0.79
N GLY A 179 30.64 -19.39 0.54
CA GLY A 179 31.93 -19.90 0.07
C GLY A 179 31.97 -20.28 -1.41
N GLU A 180 30.90 -20.03 -2.16
CA GLU A 180 30.85 -20.28 -3.61
C GLU A 180 31.87 -19.38 -4.35
N GLN A 181 32.58 -19.97 -5.32
CA GLN A 181 33.63 -19.31 -6.11
C GLN A 181 33.34 -19.39 -7.62
N ALA A 182 32.38 -20.21 -8.04
CA ALA A 182 31.99 -20.33 -9.44
C ALA A 182 31.11 -19.16 -9.87
N GLU A 183 31.36 -18.65 -11.07
CA GLU A 183 30.54 -17.62 -11.69
C GLU A 183 29.31 -18.23 -12.40
N PRO A 184 28.14 -17.58 -12.38
CA PRO A 184 27.84 -16.22 -11.85
C PRO A 184 27.51 -16.15 -10.35
N TRP A 185 27.58 -17.26 -9.63
CA TRP A 185 27.06 -17.38 -8.28
C TRP A 185 27.87 -16.60 -7.26
N ALA A 186 29.20 -16.58 -7.40
CA ALA A 186 30.08 -15.77 -6.58
C ALA A 186 29.76 -14.27 -6.72
N ALA A 187 29.64 -13.76 -7.95
CA ALA A 187 29.23 -12.37 -8.19
C ALA A 187 27.85 -12.07 -7.58
N LEU A 188 26.84 -12.93 -7.80
CA LEU A 188 25.49 -12.75 -7.24
C LEU A 188 25.51 -12.70 -5.71
N GLY A 189 26.22 -13.61 -5.05
CA GLY A 189 26.35 -13.66 -3.59
C GLY A 189 26.90 -12.34 -3.02
N ALA A 190 27.84 -11.71 -3.71
CA ALA A 190 28.44 -10.43 -3.32
C ALA A 190 27.52 -9.20 -3.50
N HIS A 191 26.31 -9.35 -4.04
CA HIS A 191 25.32 -8.26 -4.16
C HIS A 191 24.16 -8.39 -3.17
N ILE A 192 23.99 -9.54 -2.55
CA ILE A 192 22.83 -9.84 -1.71
C ILE A 192 23.25 -9.86 -0.24
N GLY A 193 22.69 -8.93 0.53
CA GLY A 193 22.96 -8.83 1.97
C GLY A 193 22.20 -9.88 2.79
N GLY A 194 21.08 -10.41 2.28
CA GLY A 194 20.31 -11.42 3.01
C GLY A 194 18.92 -11.71 2.45
N VAL A 195 18.36 -12.82 2.93
CA VAL A 195 17.01 -13.29 2.59
C VAL A 195 16.27 -13.63 3.88
N VAL A 196 15.05 -13.12 4.03
CA VAL A 196 14.12 -13.54 5.10
C VAL A 196 12.87 -14.10 4.46
N LEU A 197 12.48 -15.30 4.89
CA LEU A 197 11.30 -15.99 4.42
C LEU A 197 10.20 -15.80 5.45
N ALA A 198 9.07 -15.24 5.02
CA ALA A 198 7.87 -15.13 5.82
C ALA A 198 6.95 -16.32 5.49
N ASP A 199 7.04 -17.37 6.31
CA ASP A 199 6.19 -18.55 6.20
C ASP A 199 4.71 -18.22 6.50
N ARG A 200 4.48 -17.19 7.33
CA ARG A 200 3.15 -16.61 7.56
C ARG A 200 3.25 -15.09 7.68
N LEU A 201 2.43 -14.39 6.91
CA LEU A 201 2.28 -12.95 6.92
C LEU A 201 0.80 -12.60 6.87
N ARG A 202 0.34 -11.76 7.80
CA ARG A 202 -1.03 -11.23 7.82
C ARG A 202 -1.01 -9.78 7.36
N GLU A 203 -1.70 -9.46 6.27
CA GLU A 203 -1.88 -8.10 5.77
C GLU A 203 -3.29 -7.61 6.14
N VAL A 204 -3.38 -6.50 6.87
CA VAL A 204 -4.65 -5.81 7.14
C VAL A 204 -4.67 -4.47 6.42
N ARG A 205 -5.59 -4.33 5.46
CA ARG A 205 -5.73 -3.12 4.64
C ARG A 205 -6.99 -2.37 5.00
N ALA A 206 -6.85 -1.23 5.67
CA ALA A 206 -7.97 -0.37 6.02
C ALA A 206 -8.24 0.69 4.94
N LEU A 207 -9.51 0.86 4.55
CA LEU A 207 -9.93 1.98 3.70
C LEU A 207 -10.16 3.20 4.60
N THR A 208 -9.21 4.14 4.56
CA THR A 208 -9.26 5.39 5.33
C THR A 208 -10.13 6.46 4.66
N GLY A 209 -10.17 6.47 3.33
CA GLY A 209 -10.92 7.44 2.54
C GLY A 209 -10.58 7.42 1.06
N PHE A 210 -11.15 8.36 0.32
CA PHE A 210 -10.91 8.56 -1.12
C PHE A 210 -10.79 10.05 -1.43
N ARG A 211 -10.13 10.39 -2.54
CA ARG A 211 -10.06 11.76 -3.08
C ARG A 211 -10.86 11.80 -4.37
N ARG A 212 -11.62 12.88 -4.60
CA ARG A 212 -12.37 13.10 -5.84
C ARG A 212 -11.70 14.20 -6.66
N TYR A 213 -11.85 14.11 -7.98
CA TYR A 213 -11.43 15.09 -9.01
C TYR A 213 -9.91 15.29 -9.18
N SER A 214 -9.13 15.39 -8.12
CA SER A 214 -7.67 15.50 -8.21
C SER A 214 -6.96 14.72 -7.09
N PRO A 215 -5.74 14.23 -7.33
CA PRO A 215 -4.91 13.58 -6.30
C PRO A 215 -4.59 14.47 -5.09
N ASN A 216 -4.66 15.79 -5.29
CA ASN A 216 -4.49 16.80 -4.22
C ASN A 216 -5.83 17.23 -3.60
N GLY A 217 -6.96 16.72 -4.09
CA GLY A 217 -8.28 17.02 -3.55
C GLY A 217 -8.45 16.52 -2.12
N THR A 218 -9.32 17.14 -1.35
CA THR A 218 -9.53 16.80 0.07
C THR A 218 -9.82 15.31 0.25
N LEU A 219 -9.12 14.67 1.20
CA LEU A 219 -9.41 13.28 1.56
C LEU A 219 -10.80 13.22 2.19
N VAL A 220 -11.74 12.59 1.48
CA VAL A 220 -13.07 12.26 2.01
C VAL A 220 -12.93 10.99 2.84
N PRO A 221 -13.18 11.04 4.16
CA PRO A 221 -13.08 9.86 5.01
C PRO A 221 -14.04 8.75 4.52
N ALA A 222 -13.62 7.49 4.67
CA ALA A 222 -14.46 6.34 4.33
C ALA A 222 -15.74 6.32 5.18
N ASP A 223 -15.63 6.75 6.44
CA ASP A 223 -16.78 7.10 7.25
C ASP A 223 -17.21 8.54 6.98
N THR A 224 -18.09 8.71 5.99
CA THR A 224 -18.69 10.01 5.66
C THR A 224 -19.48 10.60 6.84
N SER A 225 -19.94 9.78 7.78
CA SER A 225 -20.67 10.24 8.96
C SER A 225 -19.76 10.74 10.09
N ARG A 226 -18.44 10.44 10.04
CA ARG A 226 -17.43 10.68 11.09
C ARG A 226 -17.85 10.21 12.50
N ARG A 227 -18.71 9.19 12.59
CA ARG A 227 -19.29 8.65 13.84
C ARG A 227 -18.71 7.29 14.23
N ARG A 228 -18.04 6.60 13.29
CA ARG A 228 -17.50 5.25 13.49
C ARG A 228 -16.10 5.38 14.09
N ARG A 229 -15.82 4.56 15.12
CA ARG A 229 -14.47 4.38 15.70
C ARG A 229 -13.71 3.22 15.06
N TRP A 230 -14.19 2.70 13.93
CA TRP A 230 -13.61 1.57 13.23
C TRP A 230 -13.59 1.87 11.73
N LEU A 231 -12.61 1.31 11.02
CA LEU A 231 -12.47 1.41 9.57
C LEU A 231 -12.82 0.08 8.92
N PRO A 232 -13.48 0.08 7.75
CA PRO A 232 -13.61 -1.14 6.96
C PRO A 232 -12.22 -1.58 6.50
N ALA A 233 -11.90 -2.85 6.71
CA ALA A 233 -10.62 -3.43 6.34
C ALA A 233 -10.80 -4.79 5.67
N VAL A 234 -9.84 -5.15 4.83
CA VAL A 234 -9.68 -6.49 4.29
C VAL A 234 -8.46 -7.12 4.94
N GLU A 235 -8.64 -8.33 5.43
CA GLU A 235 -7.58 -9.15 6.02
C GLU A 235 -7.20 -10.26 5.04
N VAL A 236 -5.90 -10.44 4.83
CA VAL A 236 -5.34 -11.48 3.98
C VAL A 236 -4.20 -12.17 4.71
N PHE A 237 -4.13 -13.48 4.58
CA PHE A 237 -3.00 -14.28 5.05
C PHE A 237 -2.18 -14.75 3.86
N GLY A 238 -0.88 -14.86 4.05
CA GLY A 238 0.02 -15.14 2.96
C GLY A 238 1.44 -15.47 3.37
N GLU A 239 2.27 -15.48 2.36
CA GLU A 239 3.70 -15.75 2.41
C GLU A 239 4.48 -14.55 1.88
N GLY A 240 5.77 -14.49 2.18
CA GLY A 240 6.64 -13.48 1.59
C GLY A 240 8.12 -13.81 1.58
N ILE A 241 8.86 -13.07 0.74
CA ILE A 241 10.31 -13.11 0.62
C ILE A 241 10.81 -11.68 0.75
N LEU A 242 11.55 -11.40 1.82
CA LEU A 242 12.36 -10.20 1.93
C LEU A 242 13.73 -10.47 1.31
N LEU A 243 14.13 -9.60 0.38
CA LEU A 243 15.47 -9.54 -0.17
C LEU A 243 16.12 -8.23 0.27
N THR A 244 17.31 -8.31 0.86
CA THR A 244 18.14 -7.15 1.14
C THR A 244 19.38 -7.17 0.26
N LEU A 245 19.77 -6.02 -0.28
CA LEU A 245 21.02 -5.88 -1.02
C LEU A 245 22.20 -5.72 -0.08
N ASP A 246 23.42 -5.91 -0.58
CA ASP A 246 24.63 -5.58 0.17
C ASP A 246 24.72 -4.06 0.36
N GLU A 247 24.76 -3.62 1.63
CA GLU A 247 24.65 -2.21 1.99
C GLU A 247 25.87 -1.40 1.55
N GLU A 248 27.08 -1.94 1.71
CA GLU A 248 28.32 -1.27 1.34
C GLU A 248 28.34 -1.05 -0.18
N ARG A 249 28.07 -2.11 -0.95
CA ARG A 249 28.05 -2.06 -2.40
C ARG A 249 26.94 -1.18 -2.96
N LEU A 250 25.76 -1.22 -2.34
CA LEU A 250 24.65 -0.32 -2.68
C LEU A 250 25.04 1.14 -2.46
N THR A 251 25.70 1.42 -1.34
CA THR A 251 26.18 2.77 -0.99
C THR A 251 27.26 3.24 -1.96
N GLU A 252 28.20 2.38 -2.36
CA GLU A 252 29.19 2.71 -3.38
C GLU A 252 28.54 3.02 -4.74
N TRP A 253 27.61 2.17 -5.19
CA TRP A 253 26.92 2.34 -6.46
C TRP A 253 26.06 3.61 -6.52
N GLU A 254 25.28 3.91 -5.47
CA GLU A 254 24.43 5.11 -5.47
C GLU A 254 25.21 6.42 -5.40
N ASN A 255 26.49 6.36 -4.99
CA ASN A 255 27.40 7.49 -4.96
C ASN A 255 28.12 7.74 -6.30
N ASP A 256 28.03 6.83 -7.28
CA ASP A 256 28.57 7.04 -8.63
C ASP A 256 27.90 8.26 -9.29
N ASP A 257 28.73 9.20 -9.78
CA ASP A 257 28.24 10.45 -10.38
C ASP A 257 27.29 10.23 -11.55
N ARG A 258 27.47 9.14 -12.32
CA ARG A 258 26.59 8.79 -13.45
C ARG A 258 25.22 8.34 -12.96
N VAL A 259 25.17 7.55 -11.88
CA VAL A 259 23.92 7.10 -11.25
C VAL A 259 23.17 8.30 -10.67
N ARG A 260 23.87 9.16 -9.94
CA ARG A 260 23.30 10.37 -9.34
C ARG A 260 22.77 11.34 -10.40
N ALA A 261 23.54 11.60 -11.45
CA ALA A 261 23.14 12.47 -12.55
C ALA A 261 21.91 11.91 -13.29
N HIS A 262 21.85 10.60 -13.47
CA HIS A 262 20.72 9.94 -14.13
C HIS A 262 19.43 10.05 -13.32
N VAL A 263 19.49 9.77 -12.02
CA VAL A 263 18.33 9.84 -11.11
C VAL A 263 17.90 11.29 -10.84
N LEU A 264 18.82 12.26 -10.93
CA LEU A 264 18.48 13.68 -10.81
C LEU A 264 17.41 14.10 -11.83
N GLY A 265 17.50 13.61 -13.08
CA GLY A 265 16.47 13.90 -14.08
C GLY A 265 15.08 13.35 -13.70
N VAL A 266 15.01 12.19 -13.03
CA VAL A 266 13.74 11.63 -12.51
C VAL A 266 13.22 12.49 -11.37
N ARG A 267 14.11 13.00 -10.52
CA ARG A 267 13.76 13.89 -9.42
C ARG A 267 13.21 15.23 -9.93
N ASP A 268 13.79 15.80 -10.98
CA ASP A 268 13.30 17.05 -11.57
C ASP A 268 11.87 16.89 -12.12
N ASP A 269 11.58 15.77 -12.79
CA ASP A 269 10.21 15.44 -13.24
C ASP A 269 9.25 15.22 -12.06
N LEU A 270 9.71 14.53 -11.01
CA LEU A 270 8.95 14.34 -9.79
C LEU A 270 8.64 15.66 -9.07
N ASP A 271 9.59 16.59 -9.05
CA ASP A 271 9.41 17.91 -8.45
C ASP A 271 8.37 18.75 -9.20
N ALA A 272 8.19 18.51 -10.50
CA ALA A 272 7.15 19.10 -11.32
C ALA A 272 5.81 18.34 -11.28
N SER A 273 5.79 17.10 -10.78
CA SER A 273 4.62 16.22 -10.74
C SER A 273 3.64 16.61 -9.64
N PHE A 274 2.33 16.56 -9.94
CA PHE A 274 1.28 16.70 -8.94
C PHE A 274 1.21 15.52 -7.96
N ARG A 275 1.89 14.39 -8.25
CA ARG A 275 1.95 13.20 -7.40
C ARG A 275 3.08 13.22 -6.37
N LYS A 276 3.94 14.25 -6.37
CA LYS A 276 5.07 14.36 -5.43
C LYS A 276 4.67 14.06 -3.99
N ASP A 277 3.66 14.76 -3.48
CA ASP A 277 3.21 14.61 -2.09
C ASP A 277 2.62 13.22 -1.82
N GLN A 278 1.98 12.60 -2.82
CA GLN A 278 1.45 11.24 -2.70
C GLN A 278 2.58 10.21 -2.65
N LEU A 279 3.64 10.40 -3.43
CA LEU A 279 4.77 9.47 -3.55
C LEU A 279 5.80 9.66 -2.44
N ALA A 280 5.86 10.84 -1.81
CA ALA A 280 6.81 11.16 -0.74
C ALA A 280 6.74 10.18 0.45
N ALA A 281 5.55 9.66 0.75
CA ALA A 281 5.38 8.64 1.80
C ALA A 281 6.16 7.34 1.50
N ALA A 282 6.42 7.03 0.23
CA ALA A 282 7.10 5.80 -0.16
C ALA A 282 8.63 5.95 -0.15
N TYR A 283 9.16 7.05 -0.71
CA TYR A 283 10.62 7.26 -0.84
C TYR A 283 11.24 8.11 0.29
N GLY A 284 10.44 8.71 1.17
CA GLY A 284 10.94 9.49 2.30
C GLY A 284 11.31 10.93 1.96
N ILE A 285 12.40 11.44 2.55
CA ILE A 285 12.81 12.86 2.46
C ILE A 285 13.08 13.28 1.00
N SER A 286 13.73 12.41 0.22
CA SER A 286 14.05 12.69 -1.18
C SER A 286 14.16 11.40 -1.99
N LEU A 287 13.83 11.45 -3.29
CA LEU A 287 13.96 10.30 -4.17
C LEU A 287 15.45 9.93 -4.33
N THR A 288 15.82 8.71 -3.98
CA THR A 288 17.19 8.19 -4.05
C THR A 288 17.38 7.17 -5.17
N PRO A 289 18.61 6.97 -5.68
CA PRO A 289 18.89 5.89 -6.62
C PRO A 289 18.50 4.51 -6.10
N ARG A 290 18.78 4.23 -4.81
CA ARG A 290 18.39 2.95 -4.19
C ARG A 290 16.88 2.70 -4.23
N TYR A 291 16.05 3.73 -4.06
CA TYR A 291 14.60 3.54 -4.10
C TYR A 291 14.15 3.09 -5.49
N VAL A 292 14.60 3.77 -6.54
CA VAL A 292 14.27 3.43 -7.94
C VAL A 292 14.79 2.05 -8.30
N LEU A 293 16.01 1.71 -7.85
CA LEU A 293 16.59 0.38 -8.03
C LEU A 293 15.73 -0.71 -7.37
N LEU A 294 15.49 -0.60 -6.05
CA LEU A 294 14.76 -1.61 -5.28
C LEU A 294 13.33 -1.79 -5.80
N HIS A 295 12.65 -0.69 -6.12
CA HIS A 295 11.33 -0.72 -6.73
C HIS A 295 11.33 -1.44 -8.09
N THR A 296 12.33 -1.14 -8.93
CA THR A 296 12.45 -1.82 -10.23
C THR A 296 12.79 -3.30 -10.08
N VAL A 297 13.67 -3.66 -9.14
CA VAL A 297 14.01 -5.06 -8.83
C VAL A 297 12.77 -5.79 -8.33
N ALA A 298 11.96 -5.18 -7.45
CA ALA A 298 10.73 -5.77 -6.96
C ALA A 298 9.73 -6.08 -8.10
N HIS A 299 9.59 -5.16 -9.05
CA HIS A 299 8.80 -5.37 -10.26
C HIS A 299 9.28 -6.56 -11.11
N LEU A 300 10.58 -6.59 -11.41
CA LEU A 300 11.18 -7.66 -12.20
C LEU A 300 11.06 -9.00 -11.47
N LEU A 301 11.29 -9.00 -10.16
CA LEU A 301 11.22 -10.18 -9.32
C LEU A 301 9.79 -10.74 -9.21
N ILE A 302 8.77 -9.89 -9.08
CA ILE A 302 7.37 -10.33 -9.11
C ILE A 302 7.06 -11.05 -10.42
N ARG A 303 7.53 -10.52 -11.56
CA ARG A 303 7.30 -11.16 -12.88
C ARG A 303 7.96 -12.53 -12.95
N GLN A 304 9.20 -12.64 -12.48
CA GLN A 304 9.94 -13.90 -12.47
C GLN A 304 9.33 -14.91 -11.49
N LEU A 305 9.04 -14.49 -10.25
CA LEU A 305 8.41 -15.35 -9.23
C LEU A 305 7.03 -15.82 -9.67
N ALA A 306 6.21 -14.97 -10.29
CA ALA A 306 4.91 -15.38 -10.84
C ALA A 306 5.09 -16.52 -11.87
N PHE A 307 6.10 -16.41 -12.73
CA PHE A 307 6.43 -17.46 -13.71
C PHE A 307 6.91 -18.75 -13.02
N ASP A 308 7.82 -18.66 -12.04
CA ASP A 308 8.42 -19.83 -11.39
C ASP A 308 7.47 -20.53 -10.40
N SER A 309 6.60 -19.79 -9.71
CA SER A 309 5.68 -20.31 -8.67
C SER A 309 4.27 -20.62 -9.19
N GLY A 310 3.89 -20.15 -10.38
CA GLY A 310 2.55 -20.29 -10.94
C GLY A 310 1.52 -19.32 -10.36
N TYR A 311 1.91 -18.38 -9.49
CA TYR A 311 1.04 -17.28 -9.10
C TYR A 311 0.76 -16.35 -10.28
N THR A 312 -0.42 -15.72 -10.28
CA THR A 312 -0.65 -14.59 -11.16
C THR A 312 0.09 -13.37 -10.63
N THR A 313 0.63 -12.52 -11.51
CA THR A 313 1.32 -11.29 -11.08
C THR A 313 0.44 -10.39 -10.21
N ALA A 314 -0.88 -10.38 -10.43
CA ALA A 314 -1.85 -9.64 -9.63
C ALA A 314 -2.03 -10.18 -8.20
N SER A 315 -1.63 -11.42 -7.94
CA SER A 315 -1.68 -12.06 -6.61
C SER A 315 -0.42 -11.80 -5.78
N LEU A 316 0.61 -11.20 -6.37
CA LEU A 316 1.84 -10.80 -5.69
C LEU A 316 1.88 -9.28 -5.54
N ARG A 317 2.43 -8.82 -4.43
CA ARG A 317 2.65 -7.43 -4.10
C ARG A 317 4.07 -7.20 -3.67
N GLU A 318 4.49 -5.96 -3.81
CA GLU A 318 5.75 -5.47 -3.27
C GLU A 318 5.52 -4.54 -2.07
N ARG A 319 6.53 -4.47 -1.22
CA ARG A 319 6.77 -3.42 -0.26
C ARG A 319 8.23 -3.01 -0.40
N VAL A 320 8.49 -1.73 -0.68
CA VAL A 320 9.86 -1.23 -0.93
C VAL A 320 10.40 -0.55 0.33
N TYR A 321 11.56 -1.00 0.80
CA TYR A 321 12.29 -0.40 1.91
C TYR A 321 13.54 0.29 1.34
N GLY A 322 13.39 1.53 0.90
CA GLY A 322 14.44 2.29 0.20
C GLY A 322 14.77 3.66 0.80
N ARG A 323 14.39 3.93 2.06
CA ARG A 323 14.63 5.21 2.76
C ARG A 323 15.95 5.17 3.56
N PRO A 324 17.01 5.89 3.12
CA PRO A 324 18.31 5.86 3.81
C PRO A 324 18.25 6.39 5.25
N GLU A 325 17.36 7.35 5.54
CA GLU A 325 17.14 7.90 6.89
C GLU A 325 16.66 6.86 7.91
N HIS A 326 16.23 5.69 7.43
CA HIS A 326 15.82 4.55 8.25
C HIS A 326 16.73 3.32 8.04
N GLY A 327 17.87 3.48 7.37
CA GLY A 327 18.79 2.37 7.08
C GLY A 327 18.14 1.28 6.23
N GLN A 328 17.25 1.66 5.29
CA GLN A 328 16.53 0.71 4.46
C GLN A 328 17.26 0.45 3.12
N TYR A 329 17.36 -0.84 2.75
CA TYR A 329 18.08 -1.31 1.55
C TYR A 329 17.52 -2.64 1.02
N GLY A 330 16.20 -2.82 1.09
CA GLY A 330 15.56 -4.08 0.69
C GLY A 330 14.15 -3.93 0.16
N LEU A 331 13.57 -5.06 -0.20
CA LEU A 331 12.21 -5.19 -0.71
C LEU A 331 11.58 -6.47 -0.19
N LEU A 332 10.27 -6.45 0.04
CA LEU A 332 9.47 -7.61 0.39
C LEU A 332 8.49 -7.90 -0.74
N ILE A 333 8.54 -9.11 -1.28
CA ILE A 333 7.50 -9.64 -2.16
C ILE A 333 6.60 -10.54 -1.34
N TYR A 334 5.29 -10.31 -1.38
CA TYR A 334 4.34 -11.08 -0.59
C TYR A 334 3.05 -11.38 -1.37
N THR A 335 2.33 -12.41 -0.94
CA THR A 335 1.05 -12.78 -1.55
C THR A 335 -0.07 -11.88 -1.05
N ALA A 336 -0.87 -11.35 -1.98
CA ALA A 336 -1.95 -10.39 -1.75
C ALA A 336 -3.36 -10.98 -1.82
N ALA A 337 -3.44 -12.28 -2.13
CA ALA A 337 -4.67 -13.04 -2.30
C ALA A 337 -4.45 -14.48 -1.77
N GLY A 338 -4.42 -14.63 -0.45
CA GLY A 338 -4.54 -15.93 0.21
C GLY A 338 -5.88 -16.01 0.96
N ASP A 339 -6.47 -17.20 1.01
CA ASP A 339 -7.61 -17.49 1.86
C ASP A 339 -7.14 -17.79 3.31
N ALA A 340 -8.09 -17.95 4.23
CA ALA A 340 -7.78 -18.25 5.63
C ALA A 340 -7.11 -19.63 5.84
N GLU A 341 -7.06 -20.48 4.81
CA GLU A 341 -6.38 -21.77 4.82
C GLU A 341 -4.89 -21.66 4.46
N GLY A 342 -4.48 -20.52 3.90
CA GLY A 342 -3.10 -20.19 3.59
C GLY A 342 -2.67 -20.65 2.21
N THR A 343 -1.57 -20.09 1.72
CA THR A 343 -0.93 -20.51 0.48
C THR A 343 -0.22 -21.86 0.68
N LEU A 344 -0.15 -22.70 -0.37
CA LEU A 344 0.45 -24.04 -0.30
C LEU A 344 2.01 -24.02 -0.24
N GLY A 345 2.65 -22.97 0.29
CA GLY A 345 4.12 -22.87 0.37
C GLY A 345 4.79 -22.46 -0.93
N GLY A 346 4.03 -22.06 -1.95
CA GLY A 346 4.55 -21.86 -3.30
C GLY A 346 5.55 -20.72 -3.44
N LEU A 347 5.36 -19.63 -2.70
CA LEU A 347 6.23 -18.46 -2.79
C LEU A 347 7.48 -18.68 -1.94
N VAL A 348 7.30 -19.07 -0.67
CA VAL A 348 8.41 -19.31 0.25
C VAL A 348 9.36 -20.38 -0.28
N ARG A 349 8.84 -21.46 -0.88
CA ARG A 349 9.68 -22.50 -1.49
C ARG A 349 10.57 -21.97 -2.62
N GLN A 350 10.09 -21.01 -3.41
CA GLN A 350 10.92 -20.34 -4.42
C GLN A 350 11.98 -19.41 -3.80
N GLY A 351 11.74 -18.91 -2.60
CA GLY A 351 12.71 -18.14 -1.81
C GLY A 351 13.81 -18.99 -1.14
N GLU A 352 13.69 -20.32 -1.15
CA GLU A 352 14.69 -21.22 -0.57
C GLU A 352 15.84 -21.52 -1.53
N ALA A 353 17.04 -21.69 -0.99
CA ALA A 353 18.17 -22.21 -1.76
C ALA A 353 17.89 -23.62 -2.32
N PRO A 354 18.39 -23.95 -3.52
CA PRO A 354 19.11 -23.06 -4.46
C PRO A 354 18.19 -22.25 -5.38
N HIS A 355 16.87 -22.51 -5.36
CA HIS A 355 15.89 -21.97 -6.31
C HIS A 355 15.96 -20.45 -6.44
N PHE A 356 16.07 -19.74 -5.31
CA PHE A 356 16.03 -18.28 -5.33
C PHE A 356 17.22 -17.65 -6.04
N ALA A 357 18.41 -18.25 -5.95
CA ALA A 357 19.59 -17.78 -6.68
C ALA A 357 19.36 -17.90 -8.20
N GLU A 358 18.83 -19.02 -8.66
CA GLU A 358 18.48 -19.23 -10.07
C GLU A 358 17.41 -18.24 -10.54
N THR A 359 16.37 -18.01 -9.74
CA THR A 359 15.32 -17.01 -10.01
C THR A 359 15.92 -15.62 -10.18
N LEU A 360 16.88 -15.20 -9.33
CA LEU A 360 17.53 -13.89 -9.46
C LEU A 360 18.35 -13.77 -10.75
N VAL A 361 19.13 -14.80 -11.12
CA VAL A 361 19.88 -14.79 -12.39
C VAL A 361 18.94 -14.72 -13.58
N ARG A 362 17.89 -15.55 -13.62
CA ARG A 362 16.89 -15.54 -14.70
C ARG A 362 16.17 -14.19 -14.80
N MET A 363 15.84 -13.58 -13.66
CA MET A 363 15.26 -12.23 -13.60
C MET A 363 16.20 -11.20 -14.23
N LEU A 364 17.50 -11.23 -13.92
CA LEU A 364 18.49 -10.31 -14.50
C LEU A 364 18.64 -10.50 -16.01
N GLU A 365 18.69 -11.75 -16.47
CA GLU A 365 18.74 -12.07 -17.91
C GLU A 365 17.50 -11.58 -18.65
N ALA A 366 16.31 -11.80 -18.08
CA ALA A 366 15.05 -11.30 -18.62
C ALA A 366 15.01 -9.76 -18.63
N ALA A 367 15.49 -9.11 -17.57
CA ALA A 367 15.54 -7.66 -17.45
C ALA A 367 16.46 -7.00 -18.50
N ALA A 368 17.45 -7.74 -19.01
CA ALA A 368 18.35 -7.27 -20.05
C ALA A 368 17.71 -7.15 -21.44
N TRP A 369 16.48 -7.65 -21.63
CA TRP A 369 15.81 -7.63 -22.93
C TRP A 369 14.43 -6.97 -22.86
N CYS A 370 14.13 -6.10 -23.83
CA CYS A 370 12.80 -5.55 -24.03
C CYS A 370 12.47 -5.52 -25.52
N SER A 371 11.28 -6.00 -25.89
CA SER A 371 10.81 -5.98 -27.27
C SER A 371 10.60 -4.57 -27.85
N ALA A 372 10.59 -3.55 -26.98
CA ALA A 372 10.47 -2.15 -27.36
C ALA A 372 11.82 -1.40 -27.38
N ASP A 373 12.94 -2.11 -27.24
CA ASP A 373 14.26 -1.50 -27.43
C ASP A 373 14.53 -1.17 -28.90
N PRO A 374 15.27 -0.08 -29.20
CA PRO A 374 15.96 0.82 -28.27
C PRO A 374 15.07 1.93 -27.66
N LEU A 375 13.83 2.11 -28.16
CA LEU A 375 12.95 3.20 -27.72
C LEU A 375 12.68 3.15 -26.21
N CYS A 376 12.48 1.95 -25.65
CA CYS A 376 12.29 1.80 -24.21
C CYS A 376 13.53 2.19 -23.42
N ALA A 377 14.72 1.70 -23.80
CA ALA A 377 15.96 1.94 -23.09
C ALA A 377 16.47 3.40 -23.19
N GLU A 378 16.20 4.08 -24.29
CA GLU A 378 16.74 5.42 -24.55
C GLU A 378 15.82 6.57 -24.10
N HIS A 379 14.58 6.25 -23.70
CA HIS A 379 13.59 7.26 -23.30
C HIS A 379 13.98 7.97 -22.01
N THR A 380 13.90 9.31 -22.00
CA THR A 380 14.27 10.13 -20.84
C THR A 380 13.10 10.49 -19.93
N GLY A 381 11.96 9.81 -20.04
CA GLY A 381 10.73 10.15 -19.31
C GLY A 381 9.45 9.68 -20.01
N GLN A 382 8.74 8.72 -19.43
CA GLN A 382 7.49 8.17 -19.96
C GLN A 382 6.52 7.80 -18.83
N GLY A 383 5.30 7.39 -19.20
CA GLY A 383 4.25 7.04 -18.25
C GLY A 383 3.65 8.29 -17.58
N PHE A 384 3.05 8.10 -16.40
CA PHE A 384 2.46 9.19 -15.64
C PHE A 384 3.54 10.19 -15.20
N ASP A 385 3.31 11.46 -15.50
CA ASP A 385 4.19 12.60 -15.18
C ASP A 385 5.67 12.38 -15.58
N ASN A 386 5.92 11.60 -16.64
CA ASN A 386 7.25 11.24 -17.09
C ASN A 386 8.12 10.53 -16.03
N LEU A 387 7.54 9.88 -15.03
CA LEU A 387 8.28 9.32 -13.89
C LEU A 387 8.96 7.97 -14.18
N ASN A 388 8.80 7.40 -15.38
CA ASN A 388 9.48 6.17 -15.78
C ASN A 388 10.61 6.46 -16.77
N ARG A 389 11.68 5.65 -16.70
CA ARG A 389 12.80 5.66 -17.64
C ARG A 389 12.79 4.39 -18.46
N ALA A 390 13.77 3.49 -18.37
CA ALA A 390 13.77 2.24 -19.14
C ALA A 390 12.73 1.23 -18.60
N ALA A 391 11.45 1.59 -18.67
CA ALA A 391 10.35 0.87 -18.06
C ALA A 391 9.03 1.01 -18.88
N CYS A 392 8.52 -0.12 -19.38
CA CYS A 392 7.28 -0.21 -20.14
C CYS A 392 6.54 -1.52 -19.86
N HIS A 393 5.34 -1.68 -20.43
CA HIS A 393 4.51 -2.89 -20.24
C HIS A 393 5.21 -4.19 -20.64
N ALA A 394 6.15 -4.14 -21.59
CA ALA A 394 6.86 -5.33 -22.04
C ALA A 394 7.87 -5.84 -21.00
N CYS A 395 8.49 -4.96 -20.20
CA CYS A 395 9.62 -5.33 -19.34
C CYS A 395 9.33 -5.22 -17.83
N THR A 396 8.71 -4.16 -17.35
CA THR A 396 8.71 -3.82 -15.91
C THR A 396 7.34 -3.52 -15.31
N LEU A 397 6.37 -3.02 -16.08
CA LEU A 397 5.08 -2.67 -15.48
C LEU A 397 4.32 -3.92 -15.00
N LEU A 398 3.62 -3.74 -13.89
CA LEU A 398 2.80 -4.74 -13.20
C LEU A 398 1.32 -4.32 -13.18
N PRO A 399 0.39 -5.22 -12.83
CA PRO A 399 -0.96 -4.83 -12.45
C PRO A 399 -0.94 -3.78 -11.33
N GLU A 400 -1.88 -2.82 -11.37
CA GLU A 400 -1.96 -1.73 -10.38
C GLU A 400 -2.09 -2.26 -8.94
N THR A 401 -2.71 -3.43 -8.76
CA THR A 401 -2.89 -4.06 -7.45
C THR A 401 -1.60 -4.57 -6.82
N SER A 402 -0.49 -4.63 -7.56
CA SER A 402 0.79 -5.20 -7.12
C SER A 402 1.79 -4.14 -6.66
N CYS A 403 1.70 -2.92 -7.18
CA CYS A 403 2.68 -1.84 -6.96
C CYS A 403 2.12 -0.76 -6.02
N GLU A 404 2.89 -0.37 -5.00
CA GLU A 404 2.45 0.64 -4.01
C GLU A 404 2.45 2.06 -4.58
N THR A 405 3.28 2.31 -5.60
CA THR A 405 3.41 3.64 -6.21
C THR A 405 2.67 3.79 -7.55
N GLY A 406 2.00 2.73 -8.03
CA GLY A 406 1.20 2.78 -9.25
C GLY A 406 2.05 2.85 -10.52
N ASN A 407 3.05 1.99 -10.64
CA ASN A 407 3.91 1.87 -11.82
C ASN A 407 4.65 3.18 -12.19
N THR A 408 5.17 3.90 -11.21
CA THR A 408 6.00 5.11 -11.41
C THR A 408 7.35 4.98 -10.72
N LEU A 409 8.37 5.74 -11.12
CA LEU A 409 9.71 5.66 -10.53
C LEU A 409 10.36 4.28 -10.84
N LEU A 410 10.31 3.88 -12.10
CA LEU A 410 10.86 2.62 -12.60
C LEU A 410 11.94 2.85 -13.65
N ASP A 411 13.04 2.10 -13.55
CA ASP A 411 14.14 2.15 -14.50
C ASP A 411 15.02 0.89 -14.48
N ARG A 412 14.84 -0.01 -15.46
CA ARG A 412 15.66 -1.23 -15.53
C ARG A 412 17.12 -0.95 -15.87
N ALA A 413 17.45 0.22 -16.40
CA ALA A 413 18.85 0.58 -16.66
C ALA A 413 19.66 0.70 -15.37
N LEU A 414 19.02 1.02 -14.23
CA LEU A 414 19.68 0.98 -12.92
C LEU A 414 19.95 -0.45 -12.43
N VAL A 415 19.23 -1.45 -12.94
CA VAL A 415 19.39 -2.87 -12.59
C VAL A 415 20.49 -3.50 -13.44
N VAL A 416 20.33 -3.48 -14.76
CA VAL A 416 21.20 -4.22 -15.71
C VAL A 416 22.26 -3.35 -16.38
N GLY A 417 22.15 -2.03 -16.27
CA GLY A 417 23.06 -1.06 -16.87
C GLY A 417 22.62 -0.62 -18.27
N SER A 418 23.23 0.47 -18.71
CA SER A 418 23.13 0.98 -20.08
C SER A 418 24.43 1.67 -20.48
N ALA A 419 24.50 2.21 -21.69
CA ALA A 419 25.65 3.02 -22.12
C ALA A 419 25.84 4.31 -21.27
N ARG A 420 24.81 4.78 -20.55
CA ARG A 420 24.83 6.06 -19.82
C ARG A 420 24.98 5.89 -18.30
N VAL A 421 24.45 4.80 -17.75
CA VAL A 421 24.39 4.55 -16.31
C VAL A 421 24.83 3.12 -16.00
N PRO A 422 25.75 2.90 -15.04
CA PRO A 422 26.10 1.56 -14.60
C PRO A 422 24.93 0.93 -13.84
N GLY A 423 24.61 -0.33 -14.14
CA GLY A 423 23.62 -1.09 -13.41
C GLY A 423 24.21 -1.69 -12.16
N TYR A 424 23.39 -1.85 -11.12
CA TYR A 424 23.83 -2.47 -9.88
C TYR A 424 24.31 -3.92 -10.13
N PHE A 425 23.59 -4.70 -10.94
CA PHE A 425 23.89 -6.11 -11.20
C PHE A 425 24.59 -6.36 -12.56
N THR A 426 25.22 -5.34 -13.15
CA THR A 426 25.82 -5.47 -14.49
C THR A 426 26.88 -6.56 -14.54
N ASP A 427 27.75 -6.67 -13.53
CA ASP A 427 28.79 -7.70 -13.42
C ASP A 427 28.21 -9.11 -13.28
N VAL A 428 27.13 -9.31 -12.50
CA VAL A 428 26.44 -10.61 -12.38
C VAL A 428 25.90 -11.05 -13.74
N LEU A 429 25.30 -10.12 -14.49
CA LEU A 429 24.77 -10.40 -15.83
C LEU A 429 25.89 -10.77 -16.82
N HIS A 430 27.04 -10.09 -16.76
CA HIS A 430 28.21 -10.43 -17.57
C HIS A 430 28.75 -11.81 -17.22
N ALA A 431 28.95 -12.08 -15.93
CA ALA A 431 29.40 -13.38 -15.42
C ALA A 431 28.46 -14.52 -15.84
N SER A 432 27.14 -14.29 -15.82
CA SER A 432 26.15 -15.31 -16.24
C SER A 432 26.30 -15.66 -17.72
N ARG A 433 26.43 -14.64 -18.57
CA ARG A 433 26.58 -14.81 -20.01
C ARG A 433 27.89 -15.50 -20.38
N GLU A 434 28.98 -15.17 -19.70
CA GLU A 434 30.28 -15.82 -19.89
C GLU A 434 30.23 -17.30 -19.48
N SER A 435 29.63 -17.61 -18.32
CA SER A 435 29.44 -18.99 -17.84
C SER A 435 28.56 -19.82 -18.79
N ALA A 436 27.48 -19.23 -19.31
CA ALA A 436 26.62 -19.88 -20.30
C ALA A 436 27.35 -20.14 -21.64
N ALA A 437 28.16 -19.19 -22.11
CA ALA A 437 28.94 -19.34 -23.34
C ALA A 437 30.04 -20.41 -23.20
N ALA A 438 30.72 -20.46 -22.06
CA ALA A 438 31.71 -21.51 -21.76
C ALA A 438 31.06 -22.90 -21.77
N THR A 439 29.93 -23.05 -21.08
CA THR A 439 29.18 -24.33 -21.01
C THR A 439 28.72 -24.80 -22.40
N ALA A 440 28.26 -23.88 -23.25
CA ALA A 440 27.85 -24.21 -24.62
C ALA A 440 29.03 -24.68 -25.50
N THR A 441 30.21 -24.10 -25.29
CA THR A 441 31.45 -24.47 -26.01
C THR A 441 31.92 -25.86 -25.61
N ASP A 442 31.93 -26.16 -24.31
CA ASP A 442 32.31 -27.47 -23.78
C ASP A 442 31.36 -28.59 -24.23
N ALA A 443 30.05 -28.31 -24.27
CA ALA A 443 29.05 -29.24 -24.77
C ALA A 443 29.21 -29.56 -26.26
N THR A 444 29.71 -28.60 -27.06
CA THR A 444 29.96 -28.79 -28.49
C THR A 444 31.26 -29.58 -28.72
N GLY A 445 32.29 -29.33 -27.92
CA GLY A 445 33.57 -30.06 -27.98
C GLY A 445 33.51 -31.50 -27.46
N ALA A 446 32.50 -31.87 -26.67
CA ALA A 446 32.27 -33.24 -26.20
C ALA A 446 31.48 -34.11 -27.21
N GLN A 447 30.96 -33.54 -28.30
CA GLN A 447 30.25 -34.25 -29.37
C GLN A 447 31.11 -34.55 -30.61
N GLU A 448 32.33 -34.00 -30.66
CA GLU A 448 33.38 -34.36 -31.64
C GLU A 448 34.35 -35.40 -31.05
#